data_AF-A0A4R3QIX2-F1
#
_entry.id   AF-A0A4R3QIX2-F1
#
_cell.length_a   1.000
_cell.length_b   1.000
_cell.length_c   1.000
_cell.angle_alpha   90.00
_cell.angle_beta   90.00
_cell.angle_gamma   90.00
#
_symmetry.space_group_name_H-M   'P 1'
#
loop_
_entity.id
_entity.type
_entity.pdbx_description
1 polymer ?
#
loop_
_entity_poly.entity_id
_entity_poly.type
_entity_poly.pdbx_seq_one_letter_code
_entity_poly.pdbx_strand_id
1 'polypeptide(L)' 'MPVLLFTKEEIDVWMHAPWDKAKEFARRAPNEAIAVTSREPYGSSIISKEGDPLQASLL' A
#
# COMPACT_ATOMS: atom_id res chain seq x y z
N MET A 1 -8.91 6.18 -3.85
CA MET A 1 -7.45 6.03 -3.74
C MET A 1 -7.15 5.83 -2.26
N PRO A 2 -6.51 4.72 -1.86
CA PRO A 2 -6.19 4.48 -0.45
C PRO A 2 -5.17 5.50 0.07
N VAL A 3 -5.11 5.65 1.39
CA VAL A 3 -4.03 6.36 2.09
C VAL A 3 -2.85 5.40 2.21
N LEU A 4 -1.64 5.89 1.94
CA LEU A 4 -0.40 5.13 2.10
C LEU A 4 0.51 5.83 3.11
N LEU A 5 1.08 5.06 4.02
CA LEU A 5 2.14 5.50 4.94
C LEU A 5 3.45 4.90 4.45
N PHE A 6 4.46 5.73 4.23
CA PHE A 6 5.71 5.36 3.58
C PHE A 6 6.85 5.18 4.58
N THR A 7 6.76 5.77 5.77
CA THR A 7 7.83 5.69 6.78
C THR A 7 7.37 5.04 8.08
N LYS A 8 8.33 4.53 8.86
CA LYS A 8 8.05 3.93 10.17
C LYS A 8 7.52 4.96 11.16
N GLU A 9 7.97 6.20 11.05
CA GLU A 9 7.53 7.32 11.88
C GLU A 9 6.08 7.67 11.56
N GLU A 10 5.69 7.67 10.28
CA GLU A 10 4.29 7.87 9.89
C GLU A 10 3.40 6.74 10.44
N ILE A 11 3.88 5.48 10.37
CA ILE A 11 3.19 4.33 10.95
C ILE A 11 3.08 4.47 12.47
N ASP A 12 4.14 4.87 13.16
CA ASP A 12 4.16 5.02 14.61
C ASP A 12 3.17 6.10 15.08
N VAL A 13 3.16 7.27 14.42
CA VAL A 13 2.19 8.33 14.70
C VAL A 13 0.77 7.86 14.41
N TRP A 14 0.56 7.12 13.32
CA TRP A 14 -0.76 6.57 12.99
C TRP A 14 -1.25 5.56 14.03
N MET A 15 -0.36 4.71 14.55
CA MET A 15 -0.71 3.64 15.50
C MET A 15 -0.85 4.12 16.93
N HIS A 16 -0.14 5.18 17.34
CA HIS A 16 0.01 5.54 18.74
C HIS A 16 -0.37 6.98 19.10
N ALA A 17 -0.44 7.93 18.15
CA ALA A 17 -0.73 9.32 18.47
C ALA A 17 -2.24 9.59 18.64
N PRO A 18 -2.62 10.70 19.32
CA PRO A 18 -4.01 11.14 19.35
C PRO A 18 -4.56 11.40 17.95
N TRP A 19 -5.86 11.20 17.80
CA TRP A 19 -6.54 11.31 16.50
C TRP A 19 -6.28 12.62 15.76
N ASP A 20 -6.19 13.74 16.48
CA ASP A 20 -5.93 15.05 15.88
C ASP A 20 -4.61 15.11 15.11
N LYS A 21 -3.64 14.27 15.47
CA LYS A 21 -2.35 14.12 14.78
C LYS A 21 -2.35 13.02 13.74
N ALA A 22 -2.96 11.86 14.04
CA ALA A 22 -3.04 10.77 13.08
C ALA A 22 -3.83 11.15 11.80
N LYS A 23 -4.92 11.91 11.94
CA LYS A 23 -5.78 12.31 10.81
C LYS A 23 -5.07 13.17 9.77
N GLU A 24 -3.98 13.86 10.12
CA GLU A 24 -3.18 14.66 9.18
C GLU A 24 -2.55 13.78 8.08
N PHE A 25 -2.33 12.48 8.36
CA PHE A 25 -1.82 11.50 7.40
C PHE A 25 -2.90 10.92 6.48
N ALA A 26 -4.19 11.20 6.72
CA ALA A 26 -5.30 10.76 5.87
C ALA A 26 -5.39 11.60 4.59
N ARG A 27 -4.31 11.59 3.81
CA ARG A 27 -4.12 12.38 2.59
C ARG A 27 -3.74 11.48 1.42
N ARG A 28 -3.91 12.00 0.21
CA ARG A 28 -3.46 11.33 -1.01
C ARG A 28 -1.93 11.26 -1.02
N ALA A 29 -1.39 10.15 -1.51
CA ALA A 29 0.03 10.03 -1.80
C ALA A 29 0.46 11.04 -2.89
N PRO A 30 1.73 11.48 -2.90
CA PRO A 30 2.29 12.24 -4.03
C PRO A 30 2.12 11.48 -5.34
N ASN A 31 1.97 12.20 -6.45
CA ASN A 31 1.67 11.58 -7.75
C ASN A 31 2.81 10.67 -8.23
N GLU A 32 4.04 11.03 -7.89
CA GLU A 32 5.28 10.34 -8.21
C GLU A 32 5.63 9.21 -7.24
N ALA A 33 4.87 9.03 -6.16
CA ALA A 33 5.15 8.01 -5.14
C ALA A 33 4.68 6.60 -5.55
N ILE A 34 3.84 6.48 -6.58
CA ILE A 34 3.29 5.19 -7.04
C ILE A 34 3.37 5.14 -8.57
N ALA A 35 3.77 3.99 -9.10
CA ALA A 35 3.72 3.70 -10.53
C ALA A 35 2.77 2.54 -10.82
N VAL A 36 2.11 2.58 -11.98
CA VAL A 36 1.32 1.44 -12.48
C VAL A 36 2.30 0.43 -13.08
N THR A 37 2.45 -0.71 -12.42
CA THR A 37 3.36 -1.78 -12.85
C THR A 37 2.70 -2.75 -13.84
N SER A 38 1.38 -2.95 -13.77
CA SER A 38 0.63 -3.87 -14.63
C SER A 38 -0.81 -3.45 -14.88
N ARG A 39 -1.43 -4.09 -15.88
CA ARG A 39 -2.87 -4.13 -16.09
C ARG A 39 -3.28 -5.57 -16.33
N GLU A 40 -3.72 -6.23 -15.29
CA GLU A 40 -4.03 -7.66 -15.31
C GLU A 40 -5.53 -7.91 -15.58
N PRO A 41 -5.88 -9.00 -16.29
CA PRO A 41 -7.26 -9.39 -16.47
C PRO A 41 -7.88 -9.86 -15.15
N TYR A 42 -9.21 -9.78 -15.08
CA TYR A 42 -9.98 -10.33 -13.97
C TYR A 42 -9.64 -11.82 -13.78
N GLY A 43 -9.23 -12.22 -12.58
CA GLY A 43 -8.77 -13.58 -12.27
C GLY A 43 -7.25 -13.76 -12.13
N SER A 44 -6.45 -12.70 -12.19
CA SER A 44 -5.00 -12.75 -11.91
C SER A 44 -4.66 -13.03 -10.43
N SER A 45 -3.53 -13.72 -10.18
CA SER A 45 -3.26 -14.32 -8.85
C SER A 45 -1.82 -14.13 -8.33
N ILE A 46 -1.74 -13.55 -7.13
CA ILE A 46 -0.55 -13.49 -6.27
C ILE A 46 -0.80 -14.31 -5.00
N ILE A 47 0.24 -14.96 -4.51
CA ILE A 47 0.21 -16.08 -3.56
C ILE A 47 1.44 -16.05 -2.66
N SER A 48 1.60 -16.97 -1.75
CA SER A 48 0.84 -17.18 -0.54
C SER A 48 1.91 -17.62 0.45
N LYS A 49 1.70 -17.37 1.74
CA LYS A 49 2.66 -17.80 2.76
C LYS A 49 2.54 -19.30 3.05
N GLU A 50 1.53 -19.93 2.45
CA GLU A 50 1.07 -21.30 2.67
C GLU A 50 1.42 -22.25 1.51
N GLY A 51 1.84 -21.73 0.35
CA GLY A 51 2.54 -22.48 -0.70
C GLY A 51 1.78 -22.75 -2.01
N ASP A 52 0.54 -22.33 -2.14
CA ASP A 52 -0.32 -22.57 -3.31
C ASP A 52 -0.49 -21.29 -4.14
N PRO A 53 -0.66 -21.32 -5.50
CA PRO A 53 0.09 -20.73 -6.66
C PRO A 53 0.18 -19.19 -7.01
N LEU A 54 1.41 -18.67 -7.20
CA LEU A 54 1.76 -17.30 -7.66
C LEU A 54 2.07 -17.29 -9.16
N GLN A 55 1.55 -16.36 -9.98
CA GLN A 55 2.37 -15.86 -11.10
C GLN A 55 2.04 -14.40 -11.45
N ALA A 56 2.96 -13.50 -11.08
CA ALA A 56 3.01 -12.12 -11.57
C ALA A 56 4.48 -11.74 -11.86
N SER A 57 4.79 -11.36 -13.10
CA SER A 57 6.12 -10.83 -13.47
C SER A 57 5.94 -9.43 -14.03
N LEU A 58 6.38 -8.44 -13.26
CA LEU A 58 6.19 -7.01 -13.56
C LEU A 58 7.51 -6.25 -13.46
N LEU A 59 8.41 -6.59 -14.38
CA LEU A 59 9.15 -5.73 -15.32
C LEU A 59 9.99 -6.65 -16.22
#